data_AF-A0A2N3BNL8-F1
#
_entry.id   AF-A0A2N3BNL8-F1
#
_cell.length_a   1.000
_cell.length_b   1.000
_cell.length_c   1.000
_cell.angle_alpha   90.00
_cell.angle_beta   90.00
_cell.angle_gamma   90.00
#
_symmetry.space_group_name_H-M   'P 1'
#
loop_
_entity.id
_entity.type
_entity.pdbx_description
1 polymer ?
#
loop_
_entity_poly.entity_id
_entity_poly.type
_entity_poly.pdbx_seq_one_letter_code
_entity_poly.pdbx_strand_id
1 'polypeptide(L)'
;MRDRAGLGQGPGQGAGAVSDYSALDRVLHRIALGSPVIAEMLHDIERVMFLKSAPEADRSPVFVTGLARAGTTILMREIHATGAFASLSYADMPFVLAPNLWGRIARQGAGARQGAGARRERAHGDGIAVDHNSPEA
;
A
#
# COMPACT_ATOMS: atom_id res chain seq x y z
N MET A 1 49.26 4.37 -28.17
CA MET A 1 49.53 2.94 -28.45
C MET A 1 49.90 2.29 -27.13
N ARG A 2 48.98 1.48 -26.57
CA ARG A 2 49.12 0.56 -25.43
C ARG A 2 49.39 1.18 -24.04
N ASP A 3 49.02 0.58 -22.91
CA ASP A 3 47.95 -0.34 -22.47
C ASP A 3 48.26 -0.65 -20.98
N ARG A 4 47.24 -0.95 -20.16
CA ARG A 4 47.28 -1.74 -18.90
C ARG A 4 48.00 -1.14 -17.66
N ALA A 5 47.68 -1.45 -16.41
CA ALA A 5 46.58 -2.15 -15.71
C ALA A 5 46.88 -2.06 -14.19
N GLY A 6 45.86 -2.19 -13.34
CA GLY A 6 46.01 -2.39 -11.88
C GLY A 6 44.86 -1.72 -11.10
N LEU A 7 43.64 -2.27 -11.12
CA LEU A 7 43.12 -3.26 -10.15
C LEU A 7 43.17 -2.79 -8.68
N GLY A 8 42.10 -2.11 -8.27
CA GLY A 8 41.66 -1.99 -6.88
C GLY A 8 40.23 -2.50 -6.76
N GLN A 9 40.08 -3.71 -6.24
CA GLN A 9 38.85 -4.35 -5.76
C GLN A 9 38.13 -3.38 -4.78
N GLY A 10 36.81 -3.21 -4.68
CA GLY A 10 35.57 -3.82 -5.17
C GLY A 10 34.52 -3.36 -4.15
N PRO A 11 33.38 -2.76 -4.53
CA PRO A 11 32.49 -2.12 -3.57
C PRO A 11 31.75 -3.16 -2.72
N GLY A 12 31.50 -2.77 -1.47
CA GLY A 12 30.85 -3.56 -0.43
C GLY A 12 29.56 -4.22 -0.90
N GLN A 13 29.41 -5.47 -0.49
CA GLN A 13 28.22 -6.29 -0.64
C GLN A 13 27.04 -5.61 0.07
N GLY A 14 26.22 -4.90 -0.70
CA GLY A 14 24.84 -4.63 -0.31
C GLY A 14 24.03 -5.88 -0.58
N ALA A 15 23.76 -6.66 0.47
CA ALA A 15 22.89 -7.82 0.42
C ALA A 15 21.47 -7.38 -0.02
N GLY A 16 21.22 -7.44 -1.32
CA GLY A 16 19.88 -7.39 -1.87
C GLY A 16 19.15 -8.65 -1.43
N ALA A 17 18.29 -8.52 -0.42
CA ALA A 17 17.28 -9.53 -0.14
C ALA A 17 16.32 -9.52 -1.34
N VAL A 18 16.61 -10.36 -2.33
CA VAL A 18 15.62 -10.74 -3.34
C VAL A 18 14.55 -11.51 -2.58
N SER A 19 13.44 -10.84 -2.27
CA SER A 19 12.25 -11.52 -1.76
C SER A 19 11.84 -12.54 -2.81
N ASP A 20 11.88 -13.82 -2.47
CA ASP A 20 11.46 -14.90 -3.36
C ASP A 20 10.01 -14.70 -3.76
N TYR A 21 9.78 -14.20 -4.98
CA TYR A 21 8.46 -13.96 -5.53
C TYR A 21 7.77 -15.31 -5.75
N SER A 22 7.00 -15.70 -4.74
CA SER A 22 6.40 -17.03 -4.62
C SER A 22 5.41 -17.29 -5.75
N ALA A 23 5.16 -18.56 -6.04
CA ALA A 23 4.09 -18.96 -6.95
C ALA A 23 2.73 -18.40 -6.50
N LEU A 24 2.50 -18.32 -5.18
CA LEU A 24 1.30 -17.70 -4.62
C LEU A 24 1.29 -16.19 -4.83
N ASP A 25 2.43 -15.50 -4.67
CA ASP A 25 2.53 -14.05 -4.92
C ASP A 25 2.26 -13.72 -6.39
N ARG A 26 2.76 -14.56 -7.31
CA ARG A 26 2.49 -14.45 -8.76
C ARG A 26 1.02 -14.57 -9.10
N VAL A 27 0.35 -15.56 -8.48
CA VAL A 27 -1.08 -15.77 -8.67
C VAL A 27 -1.87 -14.61 -8.06
N LEU A 28 -1.53 -14.18 -6.85
CA LEU A 28 -2.16 -13.05 -6.19
C LEU A 28 -2.03 -11.76 -7.02
N HIS A 29 -0.83 -11.47 -7.51
CA HIS A 29 -0.57 -10.32 -8.37
C HIS A 29 -1.34 -10.41 -9.69
N ARG A 30 -1.43 -11.60 -10.30
CA ARG A 30 -2.23 -11.80 -11.52
C ARG A 30 -3.72 -11.59 -11.26
N ILE A 31 -4.23 -12.02 -10.12
CA ILE A 31 -5.63 -11.85 -9.74
C ILE A 31 -5.93 -10.38 -9.45
N ALA A 32 -5.07 -9.70 -8.68
CA ALA A 32 -5.28 -8.33 -8.26
C ALA A 32 -5.12 -7.30 -9.40
N LEU A 33 -4.12 -7.48 -10.28
CA LEU A 33 -3.80 -6.50 -11.33
C LEU A 33 -4.13 -6.98 -12.74
N GLY A 34 -4.45 -8.26 -12.92
CA GLY A 34 -4.59 -8.87 -14.24
C GLY A 34 -6.01 -8.88 -14.81
N SER A 35 -7.04 -8.49 -14.05
CA SER A 35 -8.41 -8.44 -14.57
C SER A 35 -9.30 -7.41 -13.86
N PRO A 36 -9.84 -6.41 -14.57
CA PRO A 36 -10.80 -5.47 -14.00
C PRO A 36 -12.12 -6.16 -13.58
N VAL A 37 -12.49 -7.26 -14.25
CA VAL A 37 -13.70 -8.03 -13.92
C VAL A 37 -13.63 -8.59 -12.50
N ILE A 38 -12.44 -9.05 -12.07
CA ILE A 38 -12.25 -9.56 -10.71
C ILE A 38 -12.40 -8.42 -9.70
N ALA A 39 -11.88 -7.24 -10.01
CA ALA A 39 -11.99 -6.06 -9.15
C ALA A 39 -13.45 -5.62 -8.97
N GLU A 40 -14.25 -5.62 -10.05
CA GLU A 40 -15.68 -5.34 -10.02
C GLU A 40 -16.45 -6.39 -9.21
N MET A 41 -16.19 -7.69 -9.44
CA MET A 41 -16.83 -8.76 -8.66
C MET A 41 -16.51 -8.67 -7.17
N LEU A 42 -15.26 -8.38 -6.80
CA LEU A 42 -14.86 -8.20 -5.42
C LEU A 42 -15.54 -6.98 -4.79
N HIS A 43 -15.69 -5.90 -5.55
CA HIS A 43 -16.43 -4.72 -5.11
C HIS A 43 -17.90 -5.03 -4.83
N ASP A 44 -18.56 -5.80 -5.71
CA ASP A 44 -19.95 -6.20 -5.51
C ASP A 44 -20.11 -7.09 -4.26
N ILE A 45 -19.19 -8.03 -4.07
CA ILE A 45 -19.15 -8.90 -2.89
C ILE A 45 -18.96 -8.07 -1.61
N GLU A 46 -18.03 -7.11 -1.62
CA GLU A 46 -17.79 -6.18 -0.52
C GLU A 46 -19.07 -5.41 -0.16
N ARG A 47 -19.75 -4.83 -1.16
CA ARG A 47 -21.01 -4.10 -0.94
C ARG A 47 -22.08 -4.99 -0.33
N VAL A 48 -22.29 -6.19 -0.87
CA VAL A 48 -23.34 -7.08 -0.37
C VAL A 48 -23.08 -7.50 1.09
N MET A 49 -21.81 -7.75 1.45
CA MET A 49 -21.46 -8.23 2.79
C MET A 49 -21.38 -7.13 3.85
N PHE A 50 -20.86 -5.94 3.49
CA PHE A 50 -20.51 -4.91 4.49
C PHE A 50 -21.40 -3.67 4.45
N LEU A 51 -22.10 -3.39 3.34
CA LEU A 51 -22.91 -2.16 3.23
C LEU A 51 -24.06 -2.12 4.25
N LYS A 52 -24.62 -3.27 4.61
CA LYS A 52 -25.70 -3.35 5.62
C LYS A 52 -25.24 -3.04 7.04
N SER A 53 -23.96 -3.25 7.32
CA SER A 53 -23.35 -3.03 8.63
C SER A 53 -22.58 -1.70 8.69
N ALA A 54 -22.52 -0.97 7.57
CA ALA A 54 -21.82 0.29 7.48
C ALA A 54 -22.60 1.37 8.24
N PRO A 55 -21.92 2.23 9.03
CA PRO A 55 -22.55 3.40 9.59
C PRO A 55 -23.08 4.31 8.47
N GLU A 56 -24.14 5.05 8.77
CA GLU A 56 -24.69 6.02 7.84
C GLU A 56 -23.63 7.10 7.59
N ALA A 57 -23.01 7.09 6.41
CA ALA A 57 -21.94 8.01 6.09
C ALA A 57 -22.52 9.41 5.89
N ASP A 58 -21.97 10.40 6.62
CA ASP A 58 -22.23 11.80 6.31
C ASP A 58 -21.77 12.08 4.87
N ARG A 59 -22.62 12.76 4.09
CA ARG A 59 -22.46 12.96 2.64
C ARG A 59 -21.49 14.09 2.31
N SER A 60 -20.50 14.32 3.16
CA SER A 60 -19.59 15.47 3.11
C SER A 60 -18.15 15.03 2.82
N PRO A 61 -17.85 14.43 1.65
CA PRO A 61 -16.50 14.00 1.32
C PRO A 61 -15.57 15.21 1.16
N VAL A 62 -14.34 15.08 1.67
CA VAL A 62 -13.28 16.08 1.52
C VAL A 62 -12.27 15.58 0.50
N PHE A 63 -12.00 16.38 -0.53
CA PHE A 63 -10.99 16.08 -1.54
C PHE A 63 -9.78 16.98 -1.33
N VAL A 64 -8.60 16.37 -1.11
CA VAL A 64 -7.33 17.07 -1.02
C VAL A 64 -6.60 16.94 -2.34
N THR A 65 -6.35 18.05 -3.04
CA THR A 65 -5.67 18.07 -4.34
C THR A 65 -4.59 19.15 -4.40
N GLY A 66 -3.62 19.01 -5.31
CA GLY A 66 -2.53 19.96 -5.49
C GLY A 66 -1.39 19.37 -6.30
N LEU A 67 -0.41 20.20 -6.67
CA LEU A 67 0.80 19.73 -7.36
C LEU A 67 1.67 18.85 -6.47
N ALA A 68 2.52 18.04 -7.11
CA ALA A 68 3.59 17.33 -6.41
C ALA A 68 4.42 18.31 -5.58
N ARG A 69 4.68 17.94 -4.31
CA ARG A 69 5.39 18.76 -3.31
C ARG A 69 4.66 20.04 -2.84
N ALA A 70 3.37 20.18 -3.09
CA ALA A 70 2.55 21.27 -2.51
C ALA A 70 2.18 21.05 -1.02
N GLY A 71 2.66 19.98 -0.38
CA GLY A 71 2.34 19.67 1.02
C GLY A 71 0.98 18.96 1.23
N THR A 72 0.31 18.54 0.15
CA THR A 72 -1.00 17.87 0.21
C THR A 72 -0.99 16.58 1.03
N THR A 73 0.12 15.82 1.02
CA THR A 73 0.28 14.61 1.84
C THR A 73 0.24 14.91 3.34
N ILE A 74 0.91 15.97 3.80
CA ILE A 74 0.90 16.34 5.23
C ILE A 74 -0.51 16.75 5.63
N LEU A 75 -1.15 17.62 4.84
CA LEU A 75 -2.53 18.04 5.08
C LEU A 75 -3.50 16.85 5.19
N MET A 76 -3.43 15.91 4.24
CA MET A 76 -4.26 14.71 4.25
C MET A 76 -4.00 13.84 5.49
N ARG A 77 -2.74 13.69 5.90
CA ARG A 77 -2.38 12.92 7.11
C ARG A 77 -2.91 13.56 8.39
N GLU A 78 -2.85 14.89 8.50
CA GLU A 78 -3.41 15.61 9.65
C GLU A 78 -4.94 15.47 9.71
N ILE A 79 -5.63 15.60 8.56
CA ILE A 79 -7.08 15.38 8.49
C ILE A 79 -7.43 13.93 8.88
N HIS A 80 -6.70 12.94 8.35
CA HIS A 80 -6.92 11.53 8.69
C HIS A 80 -6.64 11.23 10.17
N ALA A 81 -5.63 11.87 10.77
CA ALA A 81 -5.27 11.69 12.18
C ALA A 81 -6.37 12.14 13.15
N THR A 82 -7.30 13.00 12.72
CA THR A 82 -8.46 13.40 13.53
C THR A 82 -9.42 12.25 13.83
N GLY A 83 -9.39 11.17 13.03
CA GLY A 83 -10.35 10.06 13.11
C GLY A 83 -11.76 10.42 12.64
N ALA A 84 -12.00 11.66 12.21
CA ALA A 84 -13.28 12.09 11.66
C ALA A 84 -13.48 11.64 10.20
N PHE A 85 -12.38 11.33 9.50
CA PHE A 85 -12.37 10.90 8.11
C PHE A 85 -11.64 9.58 7.96
N ALA A 86 -12.15 8.73 7.07
CA ALA A 86 -11.50 7.51 6.65
C ALA A 86 -10.87 7.69 5.27
N SER A 87 -9.70 7.11 5.06
CA SER A 87 -9.04 6.97 3.76
C SER A 87 -8.59 5.53 3.58
N LEU A 88 -8.38 5.14 2.34
CA LEU A 88 -7.68 3.89 2.02
C LEU A 88 -6.21 4.01 2.43
N SER A 89 -5.65 2.89 2.84
CA SER A 89 -4.28 2.73 3.31
C SER A 89 -3.55 1.67 2.50
N TYR A 90 -2.23 1.58 2.65
CA TYR A 90 -1.45 0.53 1.98
C TYR A 90 -1.84 -0.88 2.44
N ALA A 91 -2.44 -1.04 3.63
CA ALA A 91 -2.94 -2.32 4.12
C ALA A 91 -4.13 -2.85 3.30
N ASP A 92 -4.84 -1.96 2.60
CA ASP A 92 -5.94 -2.32 1.70
C ASP A 92 -5.44 -2.86 0.36
N MET A 93 -4.14 -2.70 0.06
CA MET A 93 -3.53 -3.37 -1.08
C MET A 93 -3.38 -4.88 -0.84
N PRO A 94 -3.64 -5.70 -1.87
CA PRO A 94 -3.82 -5.29 -3.27
C PRO A 94 -5.29 -5.08 -3.70
N PHE A 95 -6.26 -5.25 -2.79
CA PHE A 95 -7.70 -5.21 -3.12
C PHE A 95 -8.40 -3.95 -2.59
N VAL A 96 -8.06 -2.81 -3.17
CA VAL A 96 -8.54 -1.48 -2.77
C VAL A 96 -10.07 -1.32 -2.86
N LEU A 97 -10.73 -2.07 -3.76
CA LEU A 97 -12.19 -2.04 -3.91
C LEU A 97 -12.94 -2.95 -2.94
N ALA A 98 -12.23 -3.81 -2.20
CA ALA A 98 -12.78 -4.73 -1.21
C ALA A 98 -11.93 -4.79 0.08
N PRO A 99 -11.73 -3.64 0.75
CA PRO A 99 -10.80 -3.52 1.88
C PRO A 99 -11.23 -4.35 3.09
N ASN A 100 -12.53 -4.43 3.41
CA ASN A 100 -12.98 -5.19 4.58
C ASN A 100 -12.86 -6.70 4.33
N LEU A 101 -13.17 -7.17 3.12
CA LEU A 101 -12.95 -8.55 2.72
C LEU A 101 -11.46 -8.94 2.81
N TRP A 102 -10.57 -8.12 2.24
CA TRP A 102 -9.14 -8.35 2.31
C TRP A 102 -8.63 -8.37 3.75
N GLY A 103 -9.05 -7.39 4.56
CA GLY A 103 -8.72 -7.35 5.98
C GLY A 103 -9.17 -8.60 6.73
N ARG A 104 -10.31 -9.22 6.39
CA ARG A 104 -10.73 -10.51 6.97
C ARG A 104 -9.82 -11.66 6.55
N ILE A 105 -9.50 -11.78 5.26
CA ILE A 105 -8.65 -12.84 4.71
C ILE A 105 -7.24 -12.75 5.30
N ALA A 106 -6.67 -11.55 5.31
CA ALA A 106 -5.32 -11.32 5.79
C ALA A 106 -5.17 -11.60 7.29
N ARG A 107 -6.23 -11.38 8.10
CA ARG A 107 -6.25 -11.76 9.53
C ARG A 107 -6.34 -13.27 9.76
N GLN A 108 -6.93 -14.02 8.85
CA GLN A 108 -7.17 -15.47 8.99
C GLN A 108 -6.03 -16.34 8.41
N GLY A 109 -5.31 -15.85 7.41
CA GLY A 109 -4.11 -16.52 6.89
C GLY A 109 -2.92 -16.35 7.85
N ALA A 110 -1.97 -17.29 7.83
CA ALA A 110 -0.70 -17.25 8.57
C ALA A 110 0.22 -16.04 8.23
N GLY A 111 -0.28 -15.06 7.49
CA GLY A 111 0.32 -13.76 7.17
C GLY A 111 -0.12 -12.63 8.10
N ALA A 112 -0.44 -12.93 9.37
CA ALA A 112 -0.65 -11.97 10.46
C ALA A 112 0.63 -11.14 10.81
N ARG A 113 1.45 -10.81 9.81
CA ARG A 113 2.51 -9.82 9.85
C ARG A 113 2.05 -8.51 9.19
N GLN A 114 0.80 -8.14 9.39
CA GLN A 114 0.37 -6.74 9.31
C GLN A 114 0.71 -6.00 10.61
N GLY A 115 1.73 -6.45 11.35
CA GLY A 115 2.32 -5.64 12.40
C GLY A 115 3.06 -4.51 11.71
N ALA A 116 2.67 -3.26 12.01
CA ALA A 116 3.29 -2.02 11.58
C ALA A 116 4.71 -2.24 11.03
N GLY A 117 4.81 -2.45 9.71
CA GLY A 117 6.11 -2.62 9.08
C GLY A 117 6.95 -1.41 9.46
N ALA A 118 8.19 -1.66 9.89
CA ALA A 118 9.08 -0.62 10.40
C ALA A 118 8.95 0.64 9.54
N ARG A 119 8.58 1.76 10.16
CA ARG A 119 8.29 3.02 9.49
C ARG A 119 9.50 3.37 8.62
N ARG A 120 9.32 3.38 7.30
CA ARG A 120 10.40 3.66 6.35
C ARG A 120 10.15 5.02 5.73
N GLU A 121 11.23 5.76 5.52
CA GLU A 121 11.14 6.98 4.75
C GLU A 121 10.64 6.64 3.34
N ARG A 122 9.71 7.45 2.82
CA ARG A 122 9.22 7.31 1.46
C ARG A 122 10.38 7.44 0.48
N ALA A 123 10.29 6.76 -0.66
CA ALA A 123 11.27 6.83 -1.73
C ALA A 123 11.47 8.24 -2.32
N HIS A 124 10.67 9.22 -1.88
CA HIS A 124 10.73 10.61 -2.33
C HIS A 124 11.74 11.46 -1.56
N GLY A 125 12.26 10.98 -0.41
CA GLY A 125 13.28 11.68 0.39
C GLY A 125 12.80 13.01 0.96
N ASP A 126 11.52 13.07 1.33
CA ASP A 126 10.82 14.25 1.86
C ASP A 126 10.69 14.22 3.39
N GLY A 127 11.37 13.29 4.08
CA GLY A 127 11.27 13.11 5.53
C GLY A 127 9.94 12.53 6.00
N ILE A 128 9.02 12.19 5.10
CA ILE A 128 7.74 11.58 5.45
C ILE A 128 7.97 10.07 5.62
N ALA A 129 7.68 9.58 6.81
CA ALA A 129 7.81 8.17 7.15
C ALA A 129 6.45 7.45 7.00
N VAL A 130 6.43 6.39 6.18
CA VAL A 130 5.26 5.58 5.83
C VAL A 130 5.30 4.20 6.48
N ASP A 131 4.12 3.69 6.75
CA ASP A 131 3.89 2.31 7.16
C ASP A 131 2.67 1.74 6.39
N HIS A 132 2.17 0.59 6.81
CA HIS A 132 1.06 -0.06 6.11
C HIS A 132 -0.28 0.67 6.34
N ASN A 133 -0.40 1.47 7.40
CA ASN A 133 -1.62 2.20 7.74
C ASN A 133 -1.60 3.64 7.20
N SER A 134 -0.58 3.98 6.42
CA SER A 134 -0.44 5.30 5.83
C SER A 134 -1.54 5.56 4.78
N PRO A 135 -2.30 6.67 4.89
CA PRO A 135 -3.46 6.96 4.03
C PRO A 135 -3.09 7.46 2.62
N GLU A 136 -1.80 7.55 2.29
CA GLU A 136 -1.28 8.00 0.99
C GLU A 136 -1.16 6.90 -0.09
N ALA A 137 -2.02 5.88 0.00
CA ALA A 137 -2.07 4.75 -0.93
C ALA A 137 -2.56 5.11 -2.33
#